data_AF-A0A7X3SJJ9-F1
#
_entry.id   AF-A0A7X3SJJ9-F1
#
_cell.length_a   1.000
_cell.length_b   1.000
_cell.length_c   1.000
_cell.angle_alpha   90.00
_cell.angle_beta   90.00
_cell.angle_gamma   90.00
#
_symmetry.space_group_name_H-M   'P 1'
#
loop_
_entity.id
_entity.type
_entity.pdbx_description
1 polymer ?
#
loop_
_entity_poly.entity_id
_entity_poly.type
_entity_poly.pdbx_seq_one_letter_code
_entity_poly.pdbx_strand_id
1 'polypeptide(L)'
;MGQINKGRIASIKGNTARVVPSDAGAKPTANITIPWHLRGDTGKLKKGTAVVYVEFDDATGLLLGRADGEWGAYLPHLTAGTITGAVPDGDVTAAGVSLKGHTHTGAHGETSSPH
;
A
#
# COMPACT_ATOMS: atom_id res chain seq x y z
N MET A 1 12.29 20.22 -20.04
CA MET A 1 11.37 20.60 -18.94
C MET A 1 10.33 19.50 -18.79
N GLY A 2 10.05 19.01 -17.57
CA GLY A 2 9.01 17.99 -17.37
C GLY A 2 7.60 18.59 -17.49
N GLN A 3 6.78 18.07 -18.39
CA GLN A 3 5.36 18.47 -18.50
C GLN A 3 4.46 17.49 -17.74
N ILE A 4 3.44 18.04 -17.07
CA ILE A 4 2.42 17.25 -16.40
C ILE A 4 1.33 16.94 -17.41
N ASN A 5 1.12 15.66 -17.68
CA ASN A 5 0.19 15.17 -18.68
C ASN A 5 -0.86 14.25 -18.05
N LYS A 6 -2.03 14.17 -18.69
CA LYS A 6 -3.08 13.21 -18.37
C LYS A 6 -3.09 12.09 -19.39
N GLY A 7 -3.38 10.88 -18.93
CA GLY A 7 -3.50 9.73 -19.82
C GLY A 7 -4.18 8.54 -19.15
N ARG A 8 -4.16 7.40 -19.83
CA ARG A 8 -4.66 6.11 -19.31
C ARG A 8 -3.56 5.07 -19.30
N ILE A 9 -3.53 4.23 -18.27
CA ILE A 9 -2.59 3.11 -18.18
C ILE A 9 -2.80 2.16 -19.38
N ALA A 10 -1.76 1.96 -20.18
CA ALA A 10 -1.72 0.99 -21.27
C ALA A 10 -1.37 -0.41 -20.76
N SER A 11 -0.35 -0.48 -19.90
CA SER A 11 0.22 -1.71 -19.34
C SER A 11 1.03 -1.43 -18.09
N ILE A 12 1.13 -2.41 -17.20
CA ILE A 12 1.93 -2.34 -15.96
C ILE A 12 2.92 -3.50 -15.98
N LYS A 13 4.19 -3.23 -15.66
CA LYS A 13 5.25 -4.22 -15.52
C LYS A 13 6.03 -3.95 -14.24
N GLY A 14 5.77 -4.75 -13.20
CA GLY A 14 6.36 -4.55 -11.87
C GLY A 14 6.08 -3.15 -11.33
N ASN A 15 7.13 -2.38 -11.07
CA ASN A 15 7.05 -1.03 -10.52
C ASN A 15 6.98 0.07 -11.59
N THR A 16 6.74 -0.30 -12.86
CA THR A 16 6.66 0.63 -13.99
C THR A 16 5.33 0.50 -14.74
N ALA A 17 4.86 1.59 -15.32
CA ALA A 17 3.68 1.63 -16.16
C ALA A 17 3.98 2.31 -17.49
N ARG A 18 3.22 1.96 -18.52
CA ARG A 18 3.13 2.73 -19.77
C ARG A 18 1.78 3.43 -19.79
N VAL A 19 1.76 4.68 -20.17
CA VAL A 19 0.54 5.50 -20.23
C VAL A 19 0.30 5.90 -21.68
N VAL A 20 -0.94 5.83 -22.12
CA VAL A 20 -1.37 6.47 -23.37
C VAL A 20 -1.82 7.88 -23.01
N PRO A 21 -1.17 8.93 -23.52
CA PRO A 21 -1.59 10.30 -23.26
C PRO A 21 -3.01 10.51 -23.81
N SER A 22 -3.79 11.38 -23.16
CA SER A 22 -5.17 11.67 -23.59
C SER A 22 -5.23 12.54 -24.85
N ASP A 23 -4.12 13.15 -25.26
CA ASP A 23 -4.03 13.94 -26.48
C ASP A 23 -4.15 13.04 -27.72
N ALA A 24 -5.05 13.43 -28.63
CA ALA A 24 -5.35 12.67 -29.84
C ALA A 24 -4.09 12.54 -30.72
N GLY A 25 -3.47 11.35 -30.71
CA GLY A 25 -2.34 11.00 -31.58
C GLY A 25 -0.99 10.84 -30.88
N ALA A 26 -0.91 11.02 -29.56
CA ALA A 26 0.34 10.85 -28.83
C ALA A 26 0.71 9.36 -28.68
N LYS A 27 1.99 9.03 -28.93
CA LYS A 27 2.51 7.66 -28.77
C LYS A 27 2.48 7.28 -27.28
N PRO A 28 2.28 5.97 -26.95
CA PRO A 28 2.40 5.52 -25.57
C PRO A 28 3.76 5.88 -25.00
N THR A 29 3.77 6.38 -23.76
CA THR A 29 4.98 6.81 -23.06
C THR A 29 6.01 5.68 -22.95
N ALA A 30 7.24 6.08 -22.65
CA ALA A 30 8.24 5.18 -22.08
C ALA A 30 7.73 4.57 -20.75
N ASN A 31 8.47 3.58 -20.22
CA ASN A 31 8.14 2.99 -18.93
C ASN A 31 8.39 4.02 -17.82
N ILE A 32 7.30 4.58 -17.28
CA ILE A 32 7.35 5.54 -16.17
C ILE A 32 7.28 4.81 -14.83
N THR A 33 7.90 5.36 -13.80
CA THR A 33 7.96 4.76 -12.47
C THR A 33 6.64 4.96 -11.72
N ILE A 34 6.13 3.90 -11.09
CA ILE A 34 4.99 3.95 -10.16
C ILE A 34 5.56 4.20 -8.75
N PRO A 35 5.24 5.32 -8.08
CA PRO A 35 5.63 5.56 -6.70
C PRO A 35 5.10 4.48 -5.76
N TRP A 36 5.83 4.20 -4.68
CA TRP A 36 5.49 3.14 -3.72
C TRP A 36 4.05 3.22 -3.19
N HIS A 37 3.54 4.42 -2.95
CA HIS A 37 2.19 4.64 -2.41
C HIS A 37 1.06 4.38 -3.42
N LEU A 38 1.35 4.26 -4.72
CA LEU A 38 0.40 3.89 -5.77
C LEU A 38 0.54 2.43 -6.21
N ARG A 39 1.43 1.67 -5.59
CA ARG A 39 1.61 0.23 -5.88
C ARG A 39 0.56 -0.59 -5.12
N GLY A 40 0.30 -1.79 -5.63
CA GLY A 40 -0.61 -2.76 -5.00
C GLY A 40 -2.04 -2.24 -4.85
N ASP A 41 -2.69 -2.63 -3.75
CA ASP A 41 -4.09 -2.31 -3.47
C ASP A 41 -4.35 -0.84 -3.15
N THR A 42 -3.33 -0.07 -2.75
CA THR A 42 -3.46 1.36 -2.46
C THR A 42 -3.77 2.15 -3.72
N GLY A 43 -3.04 1.90 -4.81
CA GLY A 43 -3.33 2.52 -6.11
C GLY A 43 -4.35 1.75 -6.94
N LYS A 44 -4.40 0.41 -6.81
CA LYS A 44 -5.26 -0.49 -7.61
C LYS A 44 -5.25 -0.15 -9.10
N LEU A 45 -4.06 0.20 -9.62
CA LEU A 45 -3.86 0.61 -11.00
C LEU A 45 -4.12 -0.59 -11.92
N LYS A 46 -4.94 -0.39 -12.95
CA LYS A 46 -5.24 -1.39 -13.98
C LYS A 46 -5.20 -0.74 -15.35
N LYS A 47 -5.16 -1.55 -16.41
CA LYS A 47 -5.28 -1.05 -17.78
C LYS A 47 -6.56 -0.22 -17.92
N GLY A 48 -6.43 0.96 -18.51
CA GLY A 48 -7.52 1.91 -18.69
C GLY A 48 -7.74 2.90 -17.54
N THR A 49 -7.11 2.73 -16.38
CA THR A 49 -7.19 3.69 -15.28
C THR A 49 -6.67 5.06 -15.75
N ALA A 50 -7.46 6.11 -15.52
CA ALA A 50 -7.06 7.48 -15.80
C ALA A 50 -6.02 7.94 -14.77
N VAL A 51 -4.91 8.49 -15.24
CA VAL A 51 -3.75 8.85 -14.41
C VAL A 51 -3.17 10.19 -14.83
N VAL A 52 -2.54 10.86 -13.87
CA VAL A 52 -1.68 12.02 -14.10
C VAL A 52 -0.24 11.55 -13.96
N TYR A 53 0.61 11.96 -14.90
CA TYR A 53 2.02 11.60 -14.91
C TYR A 53 2.88 12.77 -15.39
N VAL A 54 4.17 12.71 -15.06
CA VAL A 54 5.20 13.59 -15.61
C VAL A 54 6.13 12.76 -16.48
N GLU A 55 6.49 13.29 -17.64
CA GLU A 55 7.52 12.75 -18.53
C GLU A 55 8.62 13.80 -18.68
N PHE A 56 9.86 13.34 -18.55
CA PHE A 56 11.06 14.15 -18.68
C PHE A 56 11.70 13.90 -20.05
N ASP A 57 12.53 14.85 -20.51
CA ASP A 57 13.16 14.78 -21.84
C ASP A 57 14.15 13.61 -21.98
N ASP A 58 14.58 13.00 -20.87
CA ASP A 58 15.44 11.81 -20.83
C ASP A 58 14.66 10.48 -20.95
N ALA A 59 13.38 10.55 -21.33
CA ALA A 59 12.45 9.43 -21.42
C ALA A 59 12.17 8.72 -20.07
N THR A 60 12.52 9.36 -18.95
CA THR A 60 12.05 8.93 -17.62
C THR A 60 10.74 9.64 -17.27
N GLY A 61 10.05 9.12 -16.27
CA GLY A 61 8.82 9.74 -15.79
C GLY A 61 8.33 9.15 -14.49
N LEU A 62 7.38 9.85 -13.88
CA LEU A 62 6.78 9.46 -12.61
C LEU A 62 5.27 9.61 -12.68
N LEU A 63 4.58 8.62 -12.15
CA LEU A 63 3.13 8.66 -11.97
C LEU A 63 2.80 9.52 -10.74
N LEU A 64 2.01 10.58 -10.91
CA LEU A 64 1.69 11.51 -9.82
C LEU A 64 0.45 11.08 -9.04
N GLY A 65 -0.51 10.46 -9.72
CA GLY A 65 -1.76 10.04 -9.10
C GLY A 65 -2.77 9.52 -10.10
N ARG A 66 -3.87 8.99 -9.56
CA ARG A 66 -5.04 8.66 -10.36
C ARG A 66 -5.84 9.92 -10.65
N ALA A 67 -6.29 10.04 -11.89
CA ALA A 67 -7.12 11.14 -12.37
C ALA A 67 -8.63 10.82 -12.31
N ASP A 68 -9.00 9.60 -11.94
CA ASP A 68 -10.40 9.16 -11.82
C ASP A 68 -11.05 9.51 -10.48
N GLY A 69 -10.31 10.13 -9.55
CA GLY A 69 -10.81 10.53 -8.23
C GLY A 69 -10.96 9.37 -7.24
N GLU A 70 -10.64 8.15 -7.66
CA GLU A 70 -10.75 6.94 -6.86
C GLU A 70 -9.43 6.64 -6.14
N TRP A 71 -9.52 6.28 -4.87
CA TRP A 71 -8.43 5.68 -4.11
C TRP A 71 -8.70 4.18 -3.98
N GLY A 72 -7.66 3.35 -3.98
CA GLY A 72 -7.80 1.94 -3.60
C GLY A 72 -8.04 1.78 -2.09
N ALA A 73 -7.35 0.85 -1.43
CA ALA A 73 -7.42 0.76 0.03
C ALA A 73 -6.81 2.02 0.68
N TYR A 74 -7.56 2.70 1.56
CA TYR A 74 -7.02 3.70 2.47
C TYR A 74 -6.21 2.94 3.53
N LEU A 75 -4.89 2.87 3.33
CA LEU A 75 -3.95 2.06 4.11
C LEU A 75 -4.31 0.58 4.04
N PRO A 76 -3.70 -0.24 3.15
CA PRO A 76 -3.96 -1.67 3.13
C PRO A 76 -3.61 -2.17 4.51
N HIS A 77 -4.66 -2.49 5.29
CA HIS A 77 -4.70 -3.05 6.62
C HIS A 77 -3.31 -3.06 7.26
N LEU A 78 -3.06 -2.14 8.19
CA LEU A 78 -1.91 -2.27 9.09
C LEU A 78 -2.15 -3.54 9.90
N THR A 79 -1.89 -4.68 9.29
CA THR A 79 -1.78 -5.96 9.94
C THR A 79 -0.50 -5.77 10.71
N ALA A 80 -0.61 -5.42 11.99
CA ALA A 80 0.50 -5.61 12.87
C ALA A 80 0.95 -7.04 12.58
N GLY A 81 2.19 -7.20 12.08
CA GLY A 81 2.79 -8.53 12.06
C GLY A 81 2.79 -9.10 13.47
N THR A 82 3.38 -10.26 13.68
CA THR A 82 3.60 -10.74 15.04
C THR A 82 4.36 -9.66 15.82
N ILE A 83 3.71 -9.07 16.83
CA ILE A 83 4.38 -8.18 17.79
C ILE A 83 5.19 -9.11 18.70
N THR A 84 6.48 -9.26 18.41
CA THR A 84 7.40 -10.07 19.22
C THR A 84 8.09 -9.25 20.32
N GLY A 85 7.95 -7.92 20.29
CA GLY A 85 8.48 -7.00 21.29
C GLY A 85 7.52 -6.78 22.46
N ALA A 86 8.04 -6.32 23.58
CA ALA A 86 7.21 -5.87 24.70
C ALA A 86 6.31 -4.71 24.25
N VAL A 87 5.02 -4.77 24.61
CA VAL A 87 4.12 -3.63 24.47
C VAL A 87 4.50 -2.64 25.58
N PRO A 88 4.80 -1.36 25.25
CA PRO A 88 5.02 -0.32 26.26
C PRO A 88 3.79 -0.23 27.19
N ASP A 89 3.98 0.20 28.45
CA ASP A 89 2.91 0.24 29.46
C ASP A 89 1.56 0.71 28.89
N GLY A 90 0.59 -0.21 28.89
CA GLY A 90 -0.75 0.00 28.34
C GLY A 90 -1.59 -1.27 28.28
N ASP A 91 -2.91 -1.10 28.29
CA ASP A 91 -3.86 -2.23 28.22
C ASP A 91 -3.96 -2.80 26.81
N VAL A 92 -3.95 -4.14 26.72
CA VAL A 92 -4.26 -4.87 25.49
C VAL A 92 -5.73 -5.28 25.53
N THR A 93 -6.57 -4.64 24.73
CA THR A 93 -7.96 -5.09 24.50
C THR A 93 -7.98 -6.10 23.35
N ALA A 94 -8.26 -7.37 23.65
CA ALA A 94 -8.34 -8.43 22.65
C ALA A 94 -9.64 -9.24 22.81
N ALA A 95 -10.22 -9.67 21.68
CA ALA A 95 -11.45 -10.47 21.64
C ALA A 95 -11.27 -11.93 22.08
N GLY A 96 -10.04 -12.32 22.45
CA GLY A 96 -9.68 -13.64 22.94
C GLY A 96 -8.18 -13.69 23.23
N VAL A 97 -7.80 -13.62 24.50
CA VAL A 97 -6.40 -13.77 24.93
C VAL A 97 -6.16 -15.25 25.23
N SER A 98 -5.24 -15.88 24.51
CA SER A 98 -4.74 -17.22 24.83
C SER A 98 -3.26 -17.14 25.20
N LEU A 99 -2.97 -17.02 26.50
CA LEU A 99 -1.60 -17.03 27.03
C LEU A 99 -1.17 -18.48 27.31
N LYS A 100 -0.42 -19.09 26.41
CA LYS A 100 0.14 -20.42 26.64
C LYS A 100 1.16 -20.35 27.78
N GLY A 101 0.83 -20.94 28.94
CA GLY A 101 1.73 -21.03 30.10
C GLY A 101 1.60 -19.91 31.13
N HIS A 102 0.50 -19.15 31.16
CA HIS A 102 0.26 -18.25 32.28
C HIS A 102 -0.05 -19.02 33.57
N THR A 103 0.33 -18.47 34.71
CA THR A 103 0.07 -19.04 36.03
C THR A 103 -1.01 -18.24 36.75
N HIS A 104 -1.95 -18.93 37.40
CA HIS A 104 -2.92 -18.30 38.30
C HIS A 104 -2.41 -18.34 39.73
N THR A 105 -2.58 -17.24 40.48
CA THR A 105 -2.29 -17.20 41.91
C THR A 105 -3.44 -17.81 42.69
N GLY A 106 -3.16 -18.86 43.46
CA GLY A 106 -4.10 -19.49 44.38
C GLY A 106 -4.31 -18.66 45.66
N ALA A 107 -5.37 -18.98 46.41
CA ALA A 107 -5.78 -18.24 47.61
C ALA A 107 -4.71 -18.17 48.71
N HIS A 108 -3.71 -19.06 48.70
CA HIS A 108 -2.59 -19.10 49.65
C HIS A 108 -1.23 -18.79 49.01
N GLY A 109 -1.22 -18.14 47.83
CA GLY A 109 0.01 -17.67 47.18
C GLY A 109 0.75 -18.71 46.32
N GLU A 110 0.23 -19.93 46.23
CA GLU A 110 0.72 -20.94 45.28
C GLU A 110 0.39 -20.53 43.84
N THR A 111 1.15 -21.02 42.85
CA THR A 111 0.85 -20.78 41.43
C THR A 111 0.58 -22.10 40.71
N SER A 112 -0.44 -22.12 39.85
CA SER A 112 -0.80 -23.29 39.05
C SER A 112 -0.95 -22.93 37.58
N SER A 113 -0.61 -23.88 36.70
CA SER A 113 -0.79 -23.76 35.25
C SER A 113 -2.27 -23.91 34.86
N PRO A 114 -2.67 -23.46 33.66
CA PRO A 114 -4.04 -23.63 33.18
C PRO A 114 -4.31 -25.13 33.01
N HIS A 115 -5.51 -25.58 33.43
CA HIS A 115 -5.96 -26.96 33.26
C HIS A 115 -6.34 -27.30 31.82
#